data_AF-A0A9P6PP02-F1
#
_entry.id   AF-A0A9P6PP02-F1
#
_cell.length_a   1.000
_cell.length_b   1.000
_cell.length_c   1.000
_cell.angle_alpha   90.00
_cell.angle_beta   90.00
_cell.angle_gamma   90.00
#
_symmetry.space_group_name_H-M   'P 1'
#
loop_
_entity.id
_entity.type
_entity.pdbx_description
1 polymer ?
#
loop_
_entity_poly.entity_id
_entity_poly.type
_entity_poly.pdbx_seq_one_letter_code
_entity_poly.pdbx_strand_id
1 'polypeptide(L)'
;DLVLTQPNATSFLTAGSQIPITWTYTGTYPATISVELVDNSKQLFTGPLALFSNLVTTSGNVVWQTPKVGFVGDNFSIILVANSGGTAVMYAQGEKFSIKPDGTPGKTQ
;
A
#
# COMPACT_ATOMS: atom_id res chain seq x y z
N ASP A 1 -0.35 0.94 -18.31
CA ASP A 1 -1.02 0.54 -17.06
C ASP A 1 -0.09 0.66 -15.87
N LEU A 2 -0.64 1.04 -14.72
CA LEU A 2 0.04 1.02 -13.42
C LEU A 2 -0.59 -0.12 -12.61
N VAL A 3 0.22 -1.06 -12.15
CA VAL A 3 -0.26 -2.28 -11.50
C VAL A 3 0.51 -2.49 -10.20
N LEU A 4 -0.20 -2.65 -9.09
CA LEU A 4 0.39 -3.04 -7.81
C LEU A 4 0.67 -4.55 -7.82
N THR A 5 1.87 -4.94 -7.42
CA THR A 5 2.32 -6.34 -7.39
C THR A 5 2.59 -6.85 -5.97
N GLN A 6 2.80 -5.94 -5.02
CA GLN A 6 2.94 -6.22 -3.58
C GLN A 6 2.37 -5.05 -2.75
N PRO A 7 1.84 -5.29 -1.54
CA PRO A 7 1.68 -6.61 -0.90
C PRO A 7 0.58 -7.46 -1.56
N ASN A 8 0.69 -8.79 -1.47
CA ASN A 8 -0.34 -9.74 -1.89
C ASN A 8 -1.08 -10.36 -0.69
N ALA A 9 -2.24 -10.97 -0.93
CA ALA A 9 -3.15 -11.46 0.10
C ALA A 9 -2.70 -12.78 0.78
N THR A 10 -1.62 -13.41 0.30
CA THR A 10 -1.33 -14.82 0.62
C THR A 10 -0.71 -15.04 2.01
N SER A 11 -0.30 -13.98 2.71
CA SER A 11 0.15 -14.01 4.10
C SER A 11 -0.31 -12.75 4.84
N PHE A 12 -0.57 -12.88 6.14
CA PHE A 12 -0.73 -11.69 6.99
C PHE A 12 0.63 -11.01 7.21
N LEU A 13 0.59 -9.71 7.41
CA LEU A 13 1.75 -8.90 7.77
C LEU A 13 1.75 -8.69 9.28
N THR A 14 2.90 -8.38 9.87
CA THR A 14 2.99 -8.09 11.31
C THR A 14 3.26 -6.61 11.54
N ALA A 15 2.61 -6.04 12.54
CA ALA A 15 2.86 -4.67 12.98
C ALA A 15 4.33 -4.51 13.40
N GLY A 16 4.95 -3.39 13.04
CA GLY A 16 6.38 -3.13 13.24
C GLY A 16 7.31 -3.70 12.16
N SER A 17 6.77 -4.47 11.20
CA SER A 17 7.55 -5.00 10.07
C SER A 17 7.64 -4.02 8.90
N GLN A 18 8.68 -4.25 8.10
CA GLN A 18 8.87 -3.64 6.79
C GLN A 18 8.00 -4.35 5.76
N ILE A 19 7.10 -3.61 5.12
CA ILE A 19 6.24 -4.10 4.04
C ILE A 19 6.78 -3.56 2.70
N PRO A 20 7.23 -4.42 1.78
CA PRO A 20 7.55 -4.01 0.43
C PRO A 20 6.26 -3.68 -0.33
N ILE A 21 6.23 -2.50 -0.95
CA ILE A 21 5.16 -2.07 -1.85
C ILE A 21 5.80 -1.91 -3.22
N THR A 22 5.35 -2.70 -4.19
CA THR A 22 5.98 -2.78 -5.52
C THR A 22 4.94 -2.62 -6.61
N TRP A 23 5.30 -1.97 -7.70
CA TRP A 23 4.42 -1.77 -8.84
C TRP A 23 5.16 -1.76 -10.17
N THR A 24 4.43 -2.04 -11.24
CA THR A 24 4.91 -1.93 -12.62
C THR A 24 4.16 -0.83 -13.35
N TYR A 25 4.86 -0.09 -14.22
CA TYR A 25 4.27 0.96 -15.05
C TYR A 25 4.67 0.78 -16.52
N THR A 26 3.69 0.80 -17.41
CA THR A 26 3.88 0.70 -18.87
C THR A 26 3.33 1.89 -19.65
N GLY A 27 2.94 2.97 -18.97
CA GLY A 27 2.38 4.16 -19.62
C GLY A 27 3.43 5.16 -20.12
N THR A 28 2.98 6.19 -20.83
CA THR A 28 3.82 7.22 -21.46
C THR A 28 3.70 8.61 -20.80
N TYR A 29 2.80 8.79 -19.84
CA TYR A 29 2.54 10.08 -19.21
C TYR A 29 3.33 10.24 -17.91
N PRO A 30 4.20 11.26 -17.78
CA PRO A 30 4.87 11.54 -16.52
C PRO A 30 3.86 12.13 -15.53
N ALA A 31 3.28 11.28 -14.70
CA ALA A 31 2.58 11.68 -13.49
C ALA A 31 3.49 11.46 -12.27
N THR A 32 3.20 12.12 -11.17
CA THR A 32 3.67 11.60 -9.89
C THR A 32 2.61 10.65 -9.33
N ILE A 33 3.00 9.67 -8.51
CA ILE A 33 2.06 8.86 -7.75
C ILE A 33 2.22 9.09 -6.25
N SER A 34 1.12 8.97 -5.53
CA SER A 34 1.10 8.66 -4.11
C SER A 34 0.77 7.18 -3.88
N VAL A 35 1.35 6.65 -2.81
CA VAL A 35 1.04 5.34 -2.26
C VAL A 35 0.25 5.59 -0.99
N GLU A 36 -0.97 5.06 -0.94
CA GLU A 36 -1.87 5.30 0.17
C GLU A 36 -2.41 3.97 0.71
N LEU A 37 -2.63 3.92 2.01
CA LEU A 37 -3.23 2.79 2.70
C LEU A 37 -4.70 3.09 2.98
N VAL A 38 -5.56 2.13 2.68
CA VAL A 38 -6.99 2.20 2.99
C VAL A 38 -7.33 1.13 4.01
N ASP A 39 -7.93 1.54 5.13
CA ASP A 39 -8.66 0.64 6.01
C ASP A 39 -10.10 0.51 5.50
N ASN A 40 -10.38 -0.58 4.79
CA ASN A 40 -11.71 -0.82 4.22
C ASN A 40 -12.75 -1.17 5.31
N SER A 41 -12.31 -1.53 6.53
CA SER A 41 -13.18 -1.74 7.68
C SER A 41 -13.47 -0.46 8.47
N LYS A 42 -12.71 0.61 8.21
CA LYS A 42 -12.82 1.93 8.85
C LYS A 42 -12.71 1.87 10.38
N GLN A 43 -11.93 0.92 10.90
CA GLN A 43 -11.76 0.70 12.34
C GLN A 43 -10.61 1.53 12.90
N LEU A 44 -9.50 1.65 12.17
CA LEU A 44 -8.34 2.44 12.59
C LEU A 44 -8.42 3.90 12.13
N PHE A 45 -8.87 4.12 10.90
CA PHE A 45 -9.00 5.46 10.32
C PHE A 45 -10.05 5.48 9.21
N THR A 46 -10.56 6.67 8.92
CA THR A 46 -11.52 6.90 7.84
C THR A 46 -10.82 7.56 6.65
N GLY A 47 -10.92 6.93 5.48
CA GLY A 47 -10.30 7.41 4.24
C GLY A 47 -8.89 6.87 4.01
N PRO A 48 -8.21 7.32 2.93
CA PRO A 48 -6.84 6.93 2.65
C PRO A 48 -5.83 7.61 3.57
N LEU A 49 -4.85 6.85 4.05
CA LEU A 49 -3.66 7.33 4.75
C LEU A 49 -2.50 7.40 3.77
N ALA A 50 -1.98 8.60 3.51
CA ALA A 50 -0.80 8.77 2.66
C ALA A 50 0.46 8.19 3.32
N LEU A 51 1.11 7.25 2.62
CA LEU A 51 2.38 6.67 3.05
C LEU A 51 3.57 7.32 2.34
N PHE A 52 3.42 7.56 1.03
CA PHE A 52 4.41 8.19 0.18
C PHE A 52 3.72 9.09 -0.85
N SER A 53 4.39 10.17 -1.25
CA SER A 53 3.88 11.11 -2.24
C SER A 53 4.98 11.57 -3.19
N ASN A 54 4.59 12.15 -4.32
CA ASN A 54 5.51 12.71 -5.32
C ASN A 54 6.52 11.70 -5.89
N LEU A 55 6.18 10.41 -5.95
CA LEU A 55 7.02 9.39 -6.57
C LEU A 55 6.88 9.48 -8.09
N VAL A 56 7.97 9.29 -8.83
CA VAL A 56 7.93 9.28 -10.30
C VAL A 56 7.13 8.05 -10.78
N THR A 57 6.24 8.21 -11.76
CA THR A 57 5.54 7.08 -12.41
C THR A 57 6.48 6.26 -13.31
N THR A 58 7.31 5.45 -12.66
CA THR A 58 8.08 4.38 -13.27
C THR A 58 7.82 3.11 -12.48
N SER A 59 8.11 1.93 -13.03
CA SER A 59 8.12 0.71 -12.22
C SER A 59 9.06 0.90 -11.04
N GLY A 60 8.64 0.50 -9.85
CA GLY A 60 9.37 0.87 -8.64
C GLY A 60 8.91 0.11 -7.40
N ASN A 61 9.61 0.40 -6.31
CA ASN A 61 9.27 -0.10 -4.99
C ASN A 61 9.52 0.96 -3.92
N VAL A 62 8.77 0.86 -2.84
CA VAL A 62 9.05 1.51 -1.55
C VAL A 62 8.87 0.51 -0.43
N VAL A 63 9.49 0.77 0.70
CA VAL A 63 9.34 -0.05 1.90
C VAL A 63 8.61 0.77 2.95
N TRP A 64 7.41 0.35 3.31
CA TRP A 64 6.64 0.95 4.38
C TRP A 64 6.99 0.30 5.71
N GLN A 65 7.44 1.11 6.67
CA GLN A 65 7.59 0.67 8.05
C GLN A 65 6.26 0.82 8.79
N THR A 66 5.60 -0.31 9.08
CA THR A 66 4.33 -0.27 9.80
C THR A 66 4.51 0.19 11.25
N PRO A 67 3.59 1.00 11.80
CA PRO A 67 3.61 1.30 13.22
C PRO A 67 3.46 0.01 14.04
N LYS A 68 4.23 -0.10 15.12
CA LYS A 68 4.24 -1.30 15.97
C LYS A 68 3.01 -1.41 16.88
N VAL A 69 2.52 -0.27 17.37
CA VAL A 69 1.45 -0.21 18.38
C VAL A 69 0.15 0.25 17.74
N GLY A 70 -0.95 -0.46 18.03
CA GLY A 70 -2.30 -0.05 17.62
C GLY A 70 -2.61 -0.20 16.13
N PHE A 71 -1.69 -0.74 15.34
CA PHE A 71 -1.83 -0.84 13.89
C PHE A 71 -2.13 -2.29 13.46
N VAL A 72 -3.33 -2.76 13.81
CA VAL A 72 -3.79 -4.14 13.55
C VAL A 72 -5.19 -4.15 12.94
N GLY A 73 -5.48 -5.12 12.07
CA GLY A 73 -6.76 -5.22 11.38
C GLY A 73 -6.72 -6.18 10.19
N ASP A 74 -7.89 -6.49 9.64
CA ASP A 74 -8.05 -7.60 8.69
C ASP A 74 -8.46 -7.20 7.26
N ASN A 75 -8.49 -5.90 6.94
CA ASN A 75 -9.07 -5.42 5.67
C ASN A 75 -8.36 -4.17 5.12
N PHE A 76 -7.03 -4.20 5.10
CA PHE A 76 -6.23 -3.13 4.51
C PHE A 76 -6.01 -3.36 3.01
N SER A 77 -5.85 -2.29 2.25
CA SER A 77 -5.35 -2.35 0.87
C SER A 77 -4.44 -1.16 0.59
N ILE A 78 -3.44 -1.36 -0.26
CA ILE A 78 -2.66 -0.25 -0.83
C ILE A 78 -3.36 0.22 -2.10
N ILE A 79 -3.48 1.53 -2.28
CA ILE A 79 -3.87 2.15 -3.54
C ILE A 79 -2.72 3.00 -4.08
N LEU A 80 -2.63 3.05 -5.41
CA LEU A 80 -1.77 3.98 -6.13
C LEU A 80 -2.63 5.06 -6.75
N VAL A 81 -2.36 6.30 -6.39
CA VAL A 81 -3.08 7.47 -6.89
C VAL A 81 -2.13 8.25 -7.78
N ALA A 82 -2.48 8.38 -9.05
CA ALA A 82 -1.72 9.17 -10.02
C ALA A 82 -2.17 10.63 -9.95
N ASN A 83 -1.20 11.53 -9.89
CA ASN A 83 -1.39 12.97 -9.94
C ASN A 83 -0.97 13.44 -11.34
N SER A 84 -1.96 13.62 -12.19
CA SER A 84 -1.78 14.12 -13.56
C SER A 84 -2.50 15.45 -13.69
N GLY A 85 -1.76 16.52 -14.02
CA GLY A 85 -2.35 17.85 -14.23
C GLY A 85 -3.11 18.43 -13.04
N GLY A 86 -2.72 18.08 -11.80
CA GLY A 86 -3.37 18.56 -10.57
C GLY A 86 -4.60 17.76 -10.13
N THR A 87 -4.99 16.73 -10.88
CA THR A 87 -6.08 15.83 -10.51
C THR A 87 -5.53 14.50 -9.99
N ALA A 88 -5.98 14.11 -8.80
CA ALA A 88 -5.69 12.82 -8.19
C ALA A 88 -6.68 11.76 -8.71
N VAL A 89 -6.17 10.70 -9.34
CA VAL A 89 -6.98 9.59 -9.86
C VAL A 89 -6.45 8.28 -9.31
N MET A 90 -7.32 7.49 -8.66
CA MET A 90 -6.98 6.14 -8.25
C MET A 90 -6.75 5.26 -9.49
N TYR A 91 -5.54 4.72 -9.61
CA TYR A 91 -5.12 3.97 -10.80
C TYR A 91 -5.03 2.47 -10.54
N ALA A 92 -4.58 2.09 -9.34
CA ALA A 92 -4.47 0.69 -8.93
C ALA A 92 -4.87 0.51 -7.47
N GLN A 93 -5.43 -0.66 -7.17
CA GLN A 93 -5.67 -1.13 -5.81
C GLN A 93 -5.09 -2.54 -5.69
N GLY A 94 -4.28 -2.75 -4.66
CA GLY A 94 -3.74 -4.04 -4.31
C GLY A 94 -4.79 -4.97 -3.70
N GLU A 95 -4.42 -6.23 -3.56
CA GLU A 95 -5.23 -7.18 -2.82
C GLU A 95 -5.39 -6.76 -1.36
N LYS A 96 -6.48 -7.23 -0.75
CA LYS A 96 -6.71 -6.99 0.67
C LYS A 96 -5.79 -7.85 1.51
N PHE A 97 -5.22 -7.27 2.56
CA PHE A 97 -4.35 -7.97 3.49
C PHE A 97 -4.71 -7.63 4.94
N SER A 98 -4.17 -8.42 5.86
CA SER A 98 -4.29 -8.21 7.30
C SER A 98 -2.95 -7.84 7.91
N ILE A 99 -2.99 -7.02 8.96
CA ILE A 99 -1.86 -6.71 9.83
C ILE A 99 -2.17 -7.28 11.22
N LYS A 100 -1.36 -8.23 11.67
CA LYS A 100 -1.46 -8.89 12.97
C LYS A 100 -0.54 -8.22 13.99
N PRO A 101 -0.78 -8.42 15.31
CA PRO A 101 0.11 -7.92 16.34
C PRO A 101 1.57 -8.30 16.12
N ASP A 102 2.48 -7.45 16.58
CA ASP A 102 3.91 -7.77 16.60
C ASP A 102 4.17 -9.09 17.35
N GLY A 103 5.15 -9.86 16.88
CA GLY A 103 5.48 -11.17 17.43
C GLY A 103 4.52 -12.30 17.03
N THR A 104 3.48 -12.04 16.22
CA THR A 104 2.67 -13.12 15.64
C THR A 104 3.57 -13.95 14.70
N PRO A 105 3.77 -15.26 14.95
CA PRO A 105 4.63 -16.08 14.10
C PRO A 105 4.07 -16.12 12.69
N GLY A 106 4.75 -15.50 11.71
CA GLY A 106 4.42 -15.65 10.31
C GLY A 106 4.53 -17.13 9.93
N LYS A 107 3.60 -17.65 9.11
CA LYS A 107 3.86 -18.94 8.46
C LYS A 107 5.12 -18.74 7.61
N THR A 108 6.22 -19.37 8.02
CA THR A 108 7.39 -19.56 7.15
C THR A 108 6.88 -20.24 5.90
N GLN A 109 6.97 -19.54 4.76
CA GLN A 109 6.89 -20.18 3.46
C GLN A 109 8.10 -21.09 3.28
#